data_AF-K6UEY4-F1
#
_entry.id   AF-K6UEY4-F1
#
_cell.length_a   1.000
_cell.length_b   1.000
_cell.length_c   1.000
_cell.angle_alpha   90.00
_cell.angle_beta   90.00
_cell.angle_gamma   90.00
#
_symmetry.space_group_name_H-M   'P 1'
#
loop_
_entity.id
_entity.type
_entity.pdbx_description
1 polymer ?
#
loop_
_entity_poly.entity_id
_entity_poly.type
_entity_poly.pdbx_seq_one_letter_code
_entity_poly.pdbx_strand_id
1 'polypeptide(L)'
;MNLSDDLAKWSGYEVVIPPLLDKSQDIFVTFKISHQSQQEFNVTDKDLHAEVYVVANSITPNDIHNTFYANLIQVQVDALLYNSDVYGYFESALKIKPSYFDDLKMFFKSMLVILKEGDVVISSDVMDFLGEDTKVERNLEYLLNVILNRIPGVNLLDTHRSEQIKINRVLHRLSDYLLYCLDSGFLSEKFNVTDLINGAIAINADSMLAMNDIMNFLLHLRKRDYSVGYRKDCLELLREEEETSVQGPNETQVLPTGTAAVPPIQIERLLESEDHSVSDFLLFHLHQCGYINQHCRYKHDASYKHIIACILKYGVNMKIKKILKNILINITNNNDETKNVLINLGIHKTCNLLILSHDSDLIQKIILLYINLSKNIWMCEGIVNSGILLHMIDIMFSIYSINFRAKKEICINILCVIGQVCNYCKTYAKFLLSNYAEIIPAAIYIYQATDIQQFEKVKLIYFFKKIQMHSYEMMEQICRQLSPLIIMEIYSASEDRDFIYSCLSLFDVMCCYKVNCLHLERMQIIPLLRFVQSLNVVELYKQAKRIEAAVRKSRQLR
;
A
#
# COMPACT_ATOMS: atom_id res chain seq x y z
N MET A 1 -49.61 -35.17 20.72
CA MET A 1 -49.22 -33.79 20.38
C MET A 1 -48.41 -33.85 19.10
N ASN A 2 -48.96 -33.38 17.99
CA ASN A 2 -48.31 -33.33 16.67
C ASN A 2 -47.22 -32.26 16.70
N LEU A 3 -45.96 -32.66 16.59
CA LEU A 3 -44.79 -31.78 16.55
C LEU A 3 -44.50 -31.20 15.15
N SER A 4 -45.32 -31.50 14.12
CA SER A 4 -45.07 -31.08 12.74
C SER A 4 -45.59 -29.69 12.38
N ASP A 5 -46.65 -29.21 13.04
CA ASP A 5 -47.39 -28.03 12.58
C ASP A 5 -46.90 -26.71 13.20
N ASP A 6 -46.13 -26.77 14.29
CA ASP A 6 -45.59 -25.57 14.96
C ASP A 6 -44.18 -25.18 14.49
N LEU A 7 -43.45 -26.06 13.79
CA LEU A 7 -42.12 -25.75 13.23
C LEU A 7 -42.20 -24.81 12.01
N ALA A 8 -43.34 -24.75 11.32
CA ALA A 8 -43.52 -23.93 10.11
C ALA A 8 -43.84 -22.43 10.39
N LYS A 9 -43.97 -22.02 11.66
CA LYS A 9 -44.32 -20.63 12.04
C LYS A 9 -43.12 -19.76 12.45
N TRP A 10 -41.94 -20.35 12.55
CA TRP A 10 -40.75 -19.71 13.09
C TRP A 10 -39.58 -19.82 12.12
N SER A 11 -38.96 -18.68 11.82
CA SER A 11 -37.62 -18.63 11.24
C SER A 11 -36.62 -18.66 12.40
N GLY A 12 -35.76 -19.67 12.46
CA GLY A 12 -34.71 -19.81 13.45
C GLY A 12 -33.33 -19.68 12.81
N TYR A 13 -32.47 -18.85 13.37
CA TYR A 13 -31.04 -18.80 13.03
C TYR A 13 -30.24 -19.38 14.19
N GLU A 14 -29.37 -20.32 13.86
CA GLU A 14 -28.49 -20.97 14.81
C GLU A 14 -27.04 -20.66 14.43
N VAL A 15 -26.30 -20.05 15.36
CA VAL A 15 -24.84 -19.93 15.25
C VAL A 15 -24.24 -20.73 16.39
N VAL A 16 -23.45 -21.73 16.01
CA VAL A 16 -22.64 -22.51 16.94
C VAL A 16 -21.33 -21.74 17.12
N ILE A 17 -21.04 -21.33 18.35
CA ILE A 17 -19.73 -20.83 18.72
C ILE A 17 -18.93 -22.04 19.19
N PRO A 18 -18.05 -22.63 18.35
CA PRO A 18 -17.20 -23.73 18.80
C PRO A 18 -16.30 -23.23 19.93
N PRO A 19 -15.78 -24.12 20.80
CA PRO A 19 -14.88 -23.74 21.88
C PRO A 19 -13.58 -23.19 21.30
N LEU A 20 -13.57 -21.90 21.02
CA LEU A 20 -12.39 -21.10 20.78
C LEU A 20 -12.08 -20.43 22.11
N LEU A 21 -11.21 -21.08 22.88
CA LEU A 21 -10.43 -20.50 23.98
C LEU A 21 -11.07 -20.39 25.38
N ASP A 22 -12.03 -21.25 25.77
CA ASP A 22 -12.40 -21.37 27.20
C ASP A 22 -12.80 -22.79 27.65
N LYS A 23 -12.77 -23.02 28.97
CA LYS A 23 -12.80 -24.30 29.68
C LYS A 23 -14.15 -25.03 29.74
N SER A 24 -15.28 -24.51 29.25
CA SER A 24 -16.56 -25.26 29.21
C SER A 24 -17.68 -24.61 28.38
N GLN A 25 -18.38 -25.49 27.63
CA GLN A 25 -19.68 -25.40 26.95
C GLN A 25 -19.72 -24.87 25.50
N ASP A 26 -20.31 -25.69 24.62
CA ASP A 26 -20.86 -25.24 23.34
C ASP A 26 -21.91 -24.16 23.63
N ILE A 27 -21.63 -22.91 23.25
CA ILE A 27 -22.62 -21.84 23.37
C ILE A 27 -23.47 -21.87 22.10
N PHE A 28 -24.70 -22.33 22.25
CA PHE A 28 -25.73 -22.21 21.24
C PHE A 28 -26.48 -20.89 21.44
N VAL A 29 -26.26 -19.95 20.51
CA VAL A 29 -27.07 -18.74 20.44
C VAL A 29 -28.15 -18.98 19.38
N THR A 30 -29.38 -19.19 19.84
CA THR A 30 -30.54 -19.35 18.96
C THR A 30 -31.43 -18.13 19.04
N PHE A 31 -31.62 -17.47 17.91
CA PHE A 31 -32.64 -16.44 17.76
C PHE A 31 -33.88 -17.04 17.10
N LYS A 32 -35.04 -16.82 17.73
CA LYS A 32 -36.34 -17.23 17.18
C LYS A 32 -37.22 -16.00 17.05
N ILE A 33 -37.73 -15.78 15.84
CA ILE A 33 -38.73 -14.78 15.56
C ILE A 33 -39.87 -15.42 14.76
N SER A 34 -41.11 -15.02 15.05
CA SER A 34 -42.26 -15.50 14.29
C SER A 34 -42.32 -14.77 12.95
N HIS A 35 -42.82 -15.44 11.91
CA HIS A 35 -43.03 -14.79 10.61
C HIS A 35 -43.97 -13.57 10.70
N GLN A 36 -44.95 -13.60 11.60
CA GLN A 36 -45.84 -12.47 11.84
C GLN A 36 -45.07 -11.25 12.36
N SER A 37 -44.16 -11.45 13.32
CA SER A 37 -43.32 -10.40 13.87
C SER A 37 -42.28 -9.88 12.88
N GLN A 38 -41.71 -10.73 12.03
CA GLN A 38 -40.82 -10.27 10.96
C GLN A 38 -41.53 -9.26 10.02
N GLN A 39 -42.78 -9.56 9.65
CA GLN A 39 -43.57 -8.67 8.79
C GLN A 39 -43.99 -7.39 9.53
N GLU A 40 -44.43 -7.51 10.78
CA GLU A 40 -44.88 -6.37 11.60
C GLU A 40 -43.75 -5.36 11.86
N PHE A 41 -42.54 -5.85 12.13
CA PHE A 41 -41.38 -5.01 12.46
C PHE A 41 -40.44 -4.75 11.27
N ASN A 42 -40.79 -5.23 10.07
CA ASN A 42 -39.99 -5.11 8.85
C ASN A 42 -38.53 -5.59 9.05
N VAL A 43 -38.36 -6.73 9.73
CA VAL A 43 -37.06 -7.33 10.04
C VAL A 43 -36.71 -8.34 8.94
N THR A 44 -35.56 -8.17 8.31
CA THR A 44 -35.07 -9.09 7.28
C THR A 44 -34.20 -10.20 7.88
N ASP A 45 -34.03 -11.29 7.13
CA ASP A 45 -33.10 -12.38 7.44
C ASP A 45 -31.65 -11.89 7.67
N LYS A 46 -31.26 -10.81 6.97
CA LYS A 46 -29.95 -10.19 7.13
C LYS A 46 -29.81 -9.47 8.47
N ASP A 47 -30.87 -8.82 8.93
CA ASP A 47 -30.90 -8.12 10.23
C ASP A 47 -30.82 -9.14 11.37
N LEU A 48 -31.53 -10.26 11.25
CA LEU A 48 -31.45 -11.37 12.22
C LEU A 48 -30.06 -12.00 12.23
N HIS A 49 -29.46 -12.25 11.07
CA HIS A 49 -28.09 -12.77 10.99
C HIS A 49 -27.08 -11.80 11.59
N ALA A 50 -27.22 -10.49 11.37
CA ALA A 50 -26.36 -9.47 11.95
C ALA A 50 -26.48 -9.43 13.48
N GLU A 51 -27.70 -9.52 14.01
CA GLU A 51 -27.95 -9.52 15.45
C GLU A 51 -27.35 -10.76 16.13
N VAL A 52 -27.53 -11.94 15.53
CA VAL A 52 -26.91 -13.19 16.02
C VAL A 52 -25.39 -13.05 16.06
N TYR A 53 -24.81 -12.42 15.04
CA TYR A 53 -23.36 -12.20 14.96
C TYR A 53 -22.86 -11.19 16.00
N VAL A 54 -23.60 -10.11 16.25
CA VAL A 54 -23.27 -9.10 17.27
C VAL A 54 -23.29 -9.73 18.67
N VAL A 55 -24.29 -10.55 18.97
CA VAL A 55 -24.40 -11.23 20.26
C VAL A 55 -23.34 -12.32 20.42
N ALA A 56 -23.04 -13.08 19.36
CA ALA A 56 -21.93 -14.02 19.40
C ALA A 56 -20.59 -13.32 19.69
N ASN A 57 -20.37 -12.13 19.12
CA ASN A 57 -19.15 -11.35 19.33
C ASN A 57 -19.11 -10.62 20.69
N SER A 58 -20.25 -10.39 21.34
CA SER A 58 -20.31 -9.73 22.65
C SER A 58 -20.05 -10.69 23.82
N ILE A 59 -20.05 -12.00 23.55
CA ILE A 59 -19.66 -13.04 24.50
C ILE A 59 -18.16 -13.28 24.32
N THR A 60 -17.33 -12.48 24.98
CA THR A 60 -15.88 -12.72 25.09
C THR A 60 -15.55 -13.19 26.50
N PRO A 61 -14.79 -14.28 26.69
CA PRO A 61 -14.34 -14.68 28.03
C PRO A 61 -13.39 -13.62 28.61
N ASN A 62 -13.47 -13.39 29.93
CA ASN A 62 -12.54 -12.52 30.65
C ASN A 62 -11.11 -13.11 30.56
N ASP A 63 -10.16 -12.31 30.05
CA ASP A 63 -8.77 -12.65 29.70
C ASP A 63 -7.93 -13.38 30.78
N ILE A 64 -8.43 -13.50 32.02
CA ILE A 64 -7.65 -13.94 33.17
C ILE A 64 -7.48 -15.48 33.21
N HIS A 65 -8.33 -16.26 32.51
CA HIS A 65 -8.34 -17.73 32.60
C HIS A 65 -8.45 -18.51 31.27
N ASN A 66 -8.08 -17.91 30.13
CA ASN A 66 -8.08 -18.63 28.85
C ASN A 66 -7.16 -19.86 28.91
N THR A 67 -7.74 -21.05 28.71
CA THR A 67 -6.99 -22.30 28.60
C THR A 67 -6.95 -22.68 27.13
N PHE A 68 -5.80 -22.48 26.50
CA PHE A 68 -5.61 -22.78 25.08
C PHE A 68 -5.75 -24.29 24.83
N TYR A 69 -6.55 -24.66 23.81
CA TYR A 69 -6.56 -26.03 23.29
C TYR A 69 -5.28 -26.26 22.48
N ALA A 70 -4.17 -26.47 23.20
CA ALA A 70 -2.83 -26.61 22.62
C ALA A 70 -2.78 -27.64 21.49
N ASN A 71 -3.53 -28.74 21.59
CA ASN A 71 -3.60 -29.76 20.54
C ASN A 71 -4.26 -29.27 19.25
N LEU A 72 -5.32 -28.46 19.34
CA LEU A 72 -5.98 -27.91 18.16
C LEU A 72 -5.11 -26.86 17.47
N ILE A 73 -4.47 -26.00 18.28
CA ILE A 73 -3.48 -25.04 17.80
C ILE A 73 -2.30 -25.78 17.16
N GLN A 74 -1.78 -26.83 17.79
CA GLN A 74 -0.68 -27.66 17.28
C GLN A 74 -1.02 -28.25 15.91
N VAL A 75 -2.21 -28.82 15.73
CA VAL A 75 -2.64 -29.39 14.43
C VAL A 75 -2.69 -28.31 13.34
N GLN A 76 -3.13 -27.09 13.68
CA GLN A 76 -3.20 -25.99 12.72
C GLN A 76 -1.81 -25.39 12.41
N VAL A 77 -0.92 -25.37 13.40
CA VAL A 77 0.49 -25.00 13.24
C VAL A 77 1.22 -26.04 12.38
N ASP A 78 0.98 -27.33 12.60
CA ASP A 78 1.52 -28.42 11.78
C ASP A 78 0.99 -28.39 10.34
N ALA A 79 -0.22 -27.88 10.12
CA ALA A 79 -0.80 -27.69 8.79
C ALA A 79 -0.37 -26.36 8.12
N LEU A 80 0.47 -25.57 8.81
CA LEU A 80 0.99 -24.28 8.40
C LEU A 80 -0.09 -23.26 7.98
N LEU A 81 -1.20 -23.17 8.72
CA LEU A 81 -2.37 -22.37 8.33
C LEU A 81 -2.30 -20.88 8.65
N TYR A 82 -1.29 -20.44 9.38
CA TYR A 82 -1.22 -19.08 9.94
C TYR A 82 -0.30 -18.15 9.17
N ASN A 83 -0.42 -16.85 9.43
CA ASN A 83 0.52 -15.83 8.94
C ASN A 83 1.67 -15.63 9.94
N SER A 84 2.70 -14.86 9.53
CA SER A 84 3.89 -14.62 10.34
C SER A 84 3.61 -14.02 11.72
N ASP A 85 2.68 -13.06 11.82
CA ASP A 85 2.36 -12.40 13.09
C ASP A 85 1.76 -13.40 14.10
N VAL A 86 0.89 -14.30 13.63
CA VAL A 86 0.29 -15.35 14.47
C VAL A 86 1.31 -16.42 14.87
N TYR A 87 2.21 -16.82 13.97
CA TYR A 87 3.32 -17.72 14.35
C TYR A 87 4.22 -17.09 15.41
N GLY A 88 4.58 -15.82 15.25
CA GLY A 88 5.38 -15.09 16.22
C GLY A 88 4.72 -15.09 17.61
N TYR A 89 3.39 -14.91 17.67
CA TYR A 89 2.64 -15.03 18.91
C TYR A 89 2.67 -16.45 19.49
N PHE A 90 2.40 -17.49 18.70
CA PHE A 90 2.41 -18.87 19.20
C PHE A 90 3.79 -19.33 19.68
N GLU A 91 4.85 -18.93 19.00
CA GLU A 91 6.22 -19.28 19.38
C GLU A 91 6.66 -18.53 20.64
N SER A 92 6.32 -17.24 20.76
CA SER A 92 6.73 -16.41 21.90
C SER A 92 5.88 -16.65 23.14
N ALA A 93 4.55 -16.63 23.01
CA ALA A 93 3.60 -16.70 24.12
C ALA A 93 3.23 -18.13 24.50
N LEU A 94 2.98 -19.01 23.52
CA LEU A 94 2.50 -20.38 23.78
C LEU A 94 3.60 -21.45 23.72
N LYS A 95 4.80 -21.09 23.22
CA LYS A 95 5.91 -22.02 22.97
C LYS A 95 5.52 -23.19 22.03
N ILE A 96 4.55 -22.96 21.14
CA ILE A 96 4.11 -23.93 20.14
C ILE A 96 4.85 -23.68 18.83
N LYS A 97 5.38 -24.75 18.24
CA LYS A 97 6.08 -24.80 16.94
C LYS A 97 5.59 -26.01 16.16
N PRO A 98 5.78 -26.08 14.84
CA PRO A 98 5.48 -27.29 14.08
C PRO A 98 6.14 -28.51 14.72
N SER A 99 5.43 -29.63 14.83
CA SER A 99 5.93 -30.85 15.48
C SER A 99 7.16 -31.44 14.78
N TYR A 100 7.38 -31.09 13.52
CA TYR A 100 8.52 -31.43 12.68
C TYR A 100 9.58 -30.31 12.59
N PHE A 101 9.65 -29.44 13.60
CA PHE A 101 10.58 -28.30 13.61
C PHE A 101 12.06 -28.70 13.44
N ASP A 102 12.46 -29.89 13.90
CA ASP A 102 13.84 -30.37 13.70
C ASP A 102 14.14 -30.71 12.23
N ASP A 103 13.15 -31.16 11.46
CA ASP A 103 13.30 -31.34 10.00
C ASP A 103 13.40 -29.97 9.29
N LEU A 104 12.81 -28.91 9.85
CA LEU A 104 13.02 -27.54 9.37
C LEU A 104 14.42 -27.02 9.70
N LYS A 105 14.98 -27.34 10.87
CA LYS A 105 16.40 -27.04 11.16
C LYS A 105 17.34 -27.72 10.17
N MET A 106 17.04 -28.98 9.80
CA MET A 106 17.78 -29.68 8.75
C MET A 106 17.75 -28.91 7.43
N PHE A 107 16.62 -28.29 7.08
CA PHE A 107 16.54 -27.43 5.89
C PHE A 107 17.49 -26.24 5.98
N PHE A 108 17.43 -25.47 7.06
CA PHE A 108 18.30 -24.30 7.24
C PHE A 108 19.78 -24.67 7.30
N LYS A 109 20.12 -25.76 7.98
CA LYS A 109 21.52 -26.20 8.07
C LYS A 109 22.04 -26.63 6.71
N SER A 110 21.23 -27.31 5.92
CA SER A 110 21.60 -27.71 4.56
C SER A 110 21.83 -26.52 3.65
N MET A 111 20.94 -25.51 3.73
CA MET A 111 21.10 -24.23 3.03
C MET A 111 22.40 -23.51 3.41
N LEU A 112 22.72 -23.41 4.71
CA LEU A 112 23.95 -22.76 5.18
C LEU A 112 25.21 -23.54 4.77
N VAL A 113 25.16 -24.87 4.74
CA VAL A 113 26.28 -25.69 4.25
C VAL A 113 26.51 -25.44 2.76
N ILE A 114 25.47 -25.36 1.94
CA ILE A 114 25.60 -25.04 0.51
C ILE A 114 26.28 -23.67 0.33
N LEU A 115 25.89 -22.66 1.12
CA LEU A 115 26.55 -21.35 1.09
C LEU A 115 28.03 -21.46 1.50
N LYS A 116 28.33 -22.18 2.58
CA LYS A 116 29.69 -22.33 3.11
C LYS A 116 30.62 -23.08 2.15
N GLU A 117 30.14 -24.15 1.51
CA GLU A 117 30.85 -24.88 0.45
C GLU A 117 31.02 -24.02 -0.81
N GLY A 118 30.12 -23.06 -1.00
CA GLY A 118 30.17 -22.04 -2.02
C GLY A 118 31.08 -20.85 -1.72
N ASP A 119 32.02 -20.97 -0.79
CA ASP A 119 32.97 -19.93 -0.34
C ASP A 119 32.33 -18.73 0.38
N VAL A 120 31.08 -18.84 0.84
CA VAL A 120 30.43 -17.79 1.65
C VAL A 120 30.81 -17.95 3.12
N VAL A 121 31.23 -16.86 3.76
CA VAL A 121 31.56 -16.86 5.18
C VAL A 121 30.28 -16.92 6.01
N ILE A 122 30.02 -18.06 6.65
CA ILE A 122 28.92 -18.26 7.60
C ILE A 122 29.49 -18.35 9.01
N SER A 123 28.93 -17.57 9.94
CA SER A 123 29.33 -17.60 11.36
C SER A 123 29.09 -18.98 11.98
N SER A 124 30.07 -19.49 12.73
CA SER A 124 29.95 -20.73 13.49
C SER A 124 28.76 -20.69 14.46
N ASP A 125 28.49 -19.53 15.05
CA ASP A 125 27.40 -19.35 16.02
C ASP A 125 26.01 -19.66 15.43
N VAL A 126 25.84 -19.50 14.11
CA VAL A 126 24.59 -19.82 13.42
C VAL A 126 24.50 -21.33 13.16
N MET A 127 25.62 -21.94 12.78
CA MET A 127 25.72 -23.38 12.56
C MET A 127 25.49 -24.16 13.86
N ASP A 128 26.10 -23.71 14.95
CA ASP A 128 25.99 -24.32 16.28
C ASP A 128 24.57 -24.14 16.83
N PHE A 129 23.92 -23.00 16.55
CA PHE A 129 22.54 -22.75 16.93
C PHE A 129 21.54 -23.72 16.25
N LEU A 130 21.83 -24.19 15.04
CA LEU A 130 21.03 -25.22 14.37
C LEU A 130 21.34 -26.64 14.87
N GLY A 131 22.34 -26.80 15.74
CA GLY A 131 22.73 -28.07 16.37
C GLY A 131 23.74 -28.86 15.55
N GLU A 132 24.78 -29.37 16.21
CA GLU A 132 25.85 -30.16 15.59
C GLU A 132 25.33 -31.47 14.96
N ASP A 133 24.39 -32.15 15.64
CA ASP A 133 23.82 -33.43 15.20
C ASP A 133 22.78 -33.33 14.08
N THR A 134 22.35 -32.10 13.74
CA THR A 134 21.37 -31.88 12.68
C THR A 134 21.96 -32.35 11.34
N LYS A 135 21.22 -33.23 10.65
CA LYS A 135 21.64 -33.79 9.36
C LYS A 135 21.73 -32.69 8.29
N VAL A 136 22.48 -32.99 7.23
CA VAL A 136 22.66 -32.12 6.06
C VAL A 136 22.28 -32.93 4.84
N GLU A 137 21.41 -32.37 4.00
CA GLU A 137 20.96 -32.97 2.74
C GLU A 137 21.02 -31.93 1.62
N ARG A 138 21.69 -32.27 0.51
CA ARG A 138 21.86 -31.35 -0.62
C ARG A 138 20.70 -31.43 -1.61
N ASN A 139 19.97 -32.55 -1.63
CA ASN A 139 18.83 -32.71 -2.51
C ASN A 139 17.58 -32.06 -1.89
N LEU A 140 17.21 -30.89 -2.41
CA LEU A 140 16.02 -30.15 -1.97
C LEU A 140 14.75 -30.99 -2.05
N GLU A 141 14.57 -31.80 -3.10
CA GLU A 141 13.35 -32.60 -3.26
C GLU A 141 13.24 -33.68 -2.18
N TYR A 142 14.35 -34.34 -1.84
CA TYR A 142 14.39 -35.26 -0.73
C TYR A 142 14.09 -34.56 0.60
N LEU A 143 14.73 -33.42 0.85
CA LEU A 143 14.55 -32.62 2.05
C LEU A 143 13.08 -32.20 2.25
N LEU A 144 12.43 -31.73 1.18
CA LEU A 144 11.01 -31.40 1.19
C LEU A 144 10.14 -32.64 1.46
N ASN A 145 10.46 -33.79 0.85
CA ASN A 145 9.73 -35.03 1.10
C ASN A 145 9.87 -35.53 2.55
N VAL A 146 11.04 -35.34 3.19
CA VAL A 146 11.22 -35.65 4.62
C VAL A 146 10.28 -34.79 5.47
N ILE A 147 10.19 -33.49 5.19
CA ILE A 147 9.29 -32.58 5.91
C ILE A 147 7.83 -32.96 5.65
N LEU A 148 7.43 -33.15 4.40
CA LEU A 148 6.06 -33.48 4.01
C LEU A 148 5.57 -34.79 4.65
N ASN A 149 6.44 -35.80 4.78
CA ASN A 149 6.10 -37.07 5.43
C ASN A 149 5.76 -36.93 6.92
N ARG A 150 6.11 -35.82 7.56
CA ARG A 150 5.74 -35.54 8.95
C ARG A 150 4.41 -34.82 9.10
N ILE A 151 3.88 -34.24 8.03
CA ILE A 151 2.69 -33.41 8.09
C ILE A 151 1.46 -34.31 8.12
N PRO A 152 0.63 -34.25 9.19
CA PRO A 152 -0.55 -35.09 9.30
C PRO A 152 -1.51 -34.91 8.11
N GLY A 153 -1.94 -36.03 7.52
CA GLY A 153 -2.91 -36.02 6.42
C GLY A 153 -2.32 -35.81 5.01
N VAL A 154 -1.00 -35.78 4.88
CA VAL A 154 -0.28 -35.82 3.59
C VAL A 154 0.20 -37.24 3.32
N ASN A 155 -0.11 -37.79 2.15
CA ASN A 155 0.37 -39.08 1.70
C ASN A 155 1.15 -38.96 0.37
N LEU A 156 2.48 -39.02 0.45
CA LEU A 156 3.33 -38.89 -0.74
C LEU A 156 3.23 -40.06 -1.72
N LEU A 157 2.68 -41.21 -1.31
CA LEU A 157 2.51 -42.39 -2.16
C LEU A 157 1.19 -42.37 -2.95
N ASP A 158 0.25 -41.51 -2.56
CA ASP A 158 -1.03 -41.39 -3.25
C ASP A 158 -0.91 -40.43 -4.44
N THR A 159 -1.12 -40.96 -5.64
CA THR A 159 -1.00 -40.25 -6.91
C THR A 159 -2.30 -39.58 -7.34
N HIS A 160 -3.37 -39.68 -6.54
CA HIS A 160 -4.64 -39.05 -6.86
C HIS A 160 -4.52 -37.52 -6.93
N ARG A 161 -5.24 -36.92 -7.88
CA ARG A 161 -5.22 -35.46 -8.12
C ARG A 161 -5.50 -34.64 -6.86
N SER A 162 -6.39 -35.12 -5.98
CA SER A 162 -6.70 -34.43 -4.73
C SER A 162 -5.50 -34.39 -3.78
N GLU A 163 -4.68 -35.44 -3.76
CA GLU A 163 -3.50 -35.50 -2.89
C GLU A 163 -2.38 -34.63 -3.42
N GLN A 164 -2.16 -34.63 -4.74
CA GLN A 164 -1.25 -33.68 -5.39
C GLN A 164 -1.62 -32.22 -5.07
N ILE A 165 -2.91 -31.88 -5.11
CA ILE A 165 -3.40 -30.55 -4.72
C ILE A 165 -3.06 -30.23 -3.27
N LYS A 166 -3.23 -31.18 -2.34
CA LYS A 166 -2.87 -30.99 -0.93
C LYS A 166 -1.38 -30.77 -0.76
N ILE A 167 -0.54 -31.60 -1.39
CA ILE A 167 0.93 -31.47 -1.35
C ILE A 167 1.35 -30.08 -1.85
N ASN A 168 0.82 -29.64 -2.99
CA ASN A 168 1.12 -28.32 -3.54
C ASN A 168 0.64 -27.17 -2.63
N ARG A 169 -0.44 -27.35 -1.85
CA ARG A 169 -0.89 -26.37 -0.85
C ARG A 169 0.05 -26.30 0.33
N VAL A 170 0.51 -27.45 0.80
CA VAL A 170 1.44 -27.54 1.94
C VAL A 170 2.80 -26.97 1.56
N LEU A 171 3.32 -27.28 0.37
CA LEU A 171 4.58 -26.72 -0.13
C LEU A 171 4.56 -25.19 -0.21
N HIS A 172 3.46 -24.60 -0.66
CA HIS A 172 3.30 -23.14 -0.69
C HIS A 172 3.32 -22.53 0.72
N ARG A 173 2.60 -23.13 1.68
CA ARG A 173 2.64 -22.66 3.08
C ARG A 173 4.01 -22.88 3.73
N LEU A 174 4.70 -23.95 3.33
CA LEU A 174 6.04 -24.26 3.80
C LEU A 174 7.05 -23.22 3.32
N SER A 175 7.00 -22.79 2.06
CA SER A 175 7.86 -21.69 1.59
C SER A 175 7.62 -20.41 2.39
N ASP A 176 6.36 -20.06 2.68
CA ASP A 176 6.01 -18.89 3.48
C ASP A 176 6.51 -19.00 4.92
N TYR A 177 6.36 -20.17 5.55
CA TYR A 177 6.83 -20.40 6.92
C TYR A 177 8.37 -20.39 7.02
N LEU A 178 9.07 -20.91 6.01
CA LEU A 178 10.54 -20.86 5.96
C LEU A 178 11.05 -19.42 5.81
N LEU A 179 10.37 -18.60 4.99
CA LEU A 179 10.67 -17.17 4.90
C LEU A 179 10.39 -16.44 6.22
N TYR A 180 9.28 -16.76 6.90
CA TYR A 180 9.02 -16.24 8.25
C TYR A 180 10.17 -16.57 9.21
N CYS A 181 10.64 -17.83 9.24
CA CYS A 181 11.74 -18.27 10.10
C CYS A 181 13.04 -17.44 9.89
N LEU A 182 13.30 -17.02 8.65
CA LEU A 182 14.45 -16.17 8.29
C LEU A 182 14.22 -14.70 8.60
N ASP A 183 13.00 -14.17 8.43
CA ASP A 183 12.76 -12.73 8.55
C ASP A 183 12.45 -12.28 9.98
N SER A 184 11.53 -12.98 10.65
CA SER A 184 11.01 -12.58 11.98
C SER A 184 10.86 -13.73 12.97
N GLY A 185 11.12 -14.96 12.52
CA GLY A 185 11.05 -16.16 13.34
C GLY A 185 12.40 -16.52 13.96
N PHE A 186 12.56 -17.80 14.27
CA PHE A 186 13.62 -18.29 15.16
C PHE A 186 15.07 -18.03 14.69
N LEU A 187 15.32 -17.84 13.39
CA LEU A 187 16.66 -17.65 12.85
C LEU A 187 17.00 -16.18 12.60
N SER A 188 15.99 -15.30 12.57
CA SER A 188 16.09 -13.90 12.13
C SER A 188 17.20 -13.07 12.78
N GLU A 189 17.42 -13.22 14.09
CA GLU A 189 18.46 -12.47 14.83
C GLU A 189 19.90 -12.90 14.48
N LYS A 190 20.05 -14.11 13.92
CA LYS A 190 21.35 -14.74 13.65
C LYS A 190 21.68 -14.80 12.17
N PHE A 191 20.67 -15.05 11.34
CA PHE A 191 20.80 -15.16 9.90
C PHE A 191 19.44 -14.91 9.25
N ASN A 192 19.32 -13.82 8.50
CA ASN A 192 18.06 -13.40 7.91
C ASN A 192 18.03 -13.52 6.39
N VAL A 193 16.92 -13.12 5.78
CA VAL A 193 16.68 -13.18 4.33
C VAL A 193 17.70 -12.33 3.55
N THR A 194 18.12 -11.20 4.10
CA THR A 194 19.15 -10.34 3.50
C THR A 194 20.50 -11.07 3.48
N ASP A 195 20.86 -11.75 4.57
CA ASP A 195 22.09 -12.54 4.66
C ASP A 195 22.09 -13.71 3.68
N LEU A 196 20.95 -14.42 3.55
CA LEU A 196 20.75 -15.48 2.56
C LEU A 196 21.03 -14.98 1.14
N ILE A 197 20.43 -13.85 0.77
CA ILE A 197 20.55 -13.33 -0.59
C ILE A 197 21.96 -12.81 -0.85
N ASN A 198 22.57 -12.09 0.09
CA ASN A 198 23.95 -11.64 -0.04
C ASN A 198 24.91 -12.83 -0.15
N GLY A 199 24.66 -13.92 0.58
CA GLY A 199 25.38 -15.18 0.43
C GLY A 199 25.19 -15.78 -0.97
N ALA A 200 23.96 -15.88 -1.45
CA ALA A 200 23.65 -16.37 -2.80
C ALA A 200 24.23 -15.48 -3.91
N ILE A 201 24.47 -14.19 -3.65
CA ILE A 201 25.20 -13.30 -4.55
C ILE A 201 26.69 -13.67 -4.63
N ALA A 202 27.30 -13.98 -3.49
CA ALA A 202 28.74 -14.23 -3.36
C ALA A 202 29.15 -15.69 -3.64
N ILE A 203 28.17 -16.61 -3.77
CA ILE A 203 28.40 -18.04 -3.90
C ILE A 203 29.18 -18.39 -5.19
N ASN A 204 30.06 -19.39 -5.11
CA ASN A 204 30.76 -19.92 -6.28
C ASN A 204 29.83 -20.68 -7.25
N ALA A 205 30.31 -20.87 -8.49
CA ALA A 205 29.52 -21.47 -9.56
C ALA A 205 29.09 -22.93 -9.30
N ASP A 206 29.93 -23.69 -8.62
CA ASP A 206 29.70 -25.12 -8.36
C ASP A 206 28.51 -25.34 -7.41
N SER A 207 28.32 -24.46 -6.43
CA SER A 207 27.22 -24.52 -5.45
C SER A 207 25.97 -23.75 -5.88
N MET A 208 26.06 -22.94 -6.95
CA MET A 208 25.00 -22.05 -7.42
C MET A 208 23.73 -22.80 -7.84
N LEU A 209 23.85 -23.99 -8.45
CA LEU A 209 22.69 -24.76 -8.88
C LEU A 209 21.81 -25.21 -7.70
N ALA A 210 22.42 -25.77 -6.66
CA ALA A 210 21.69 -26.18 -5.46
C ALA A 210 21.08 -24.98 -4.71
N MET A 211 21.79 -23.84 -4.69
CA MET A 211 21.26 -22.60 -4.13
C MET A 211 20.08 -22.05 -4.96
N ASN A 212 20.16 -22.11 -6.28
CA ASN A 212 19.07 -21.71 -7.17
C ASN A 212 17.81 -22.56 -6.94
N ASP A 213 17.94 -23.86 -6.71
CA ASP A 213 16.79 -24.72 -6.38
C ASP A 213 16.08 -24.22 -5.11
N ILE A 214 16.84 -23.89 -4.06
CA ILE A 214 16.31 -23.32 -2.81
C ILE A 214 15.64 -21.96 -3.08
N MET A 215 16.31 -21.08 -3.80
CA MET A 215 15.79 -19.74 -4.10
C MET A 215 14.53 -19.78 -4.98
N ASN A 216 14.47 -20.69 -5.95
CA ASN A 216 13.27 -20.94 -6.77
C ASN A 216 12.12 -21.45 -5.91
N PHE A 217 12.38 -22.36 -4.97
CA PHE A 217 11.36 -22.87 -4.05
C PHE A 217 10.82 -21.78 -3.10
N LEU A 218 11.70 -20.94 -2.55
CA LEU A 218 11.30 -19.83 -1.67
C LEU A 218 10.60 -18.70 -2.45
N LEU A 219 10.99 -18.45 -3.72
CA LEU A 219 10.30 -17.48 -4.59
C LEU A 219 8.92 -17.99 -5.00
N HIS A 220 8.78 -19.31 -5.13
CA HIS A 220 7.52 -20.04 -5.25
C HIS A 220 6.57 -19.52 -6.33
N LEU A 221 7.07 -19.21 -7.54
CA LEU A 221 6.19 -18.85 -8.66
C LEU A 221 5.34 -20.06 -9.06
N ARG A 222 4.02 -19.90 -9.08
CA ARG A 222 3.10 -21.01 -9.36
C ARG A 222 1.80 -20.52 -9.95
N LYS A 223 1.02 -21.43 -10.56
CA LYS A 223 -0.38 -21.16 -10.89
C LYS A 223 -1.24 -21.17 -9.62
N ARG A 224 -2.32 -20.40 -9.57
CA ARG A 224 -3.31 -20.42 -8.49
C ARG A 224 -4.09 -21.73 -8.44
N ASP A 225 -4.18 -22.44 -9.57
CA ASP A 225 -4.61 -23.83 -9.60
C ASP A 225 -3.52 -24.73 -8.98
N TYR A 226 -3.89 -25.43 -7.90
CA TYR A 226 -3.02 -26.37 -7.17
C TYR A 226 -2.88 -27.74 -7.83
N SER A 227 -3.49 -27.96 -8.98
CA SER A 227 -3.25 -29.17 -9.78
C SER A 227 -1.82 -29.23 -10.35
N VAL A 228 -1.13 -28.08 -10.44
CA VAL A 228 0.25 -27.98 -10.92
C VAL A 228 1.16 -27.51 -9.78
N GLY A 229 2.38 -28.06 -9.74
CA GLY A 229 3.41 -27.63 -8.80
C GLY A 229 3.94 -26.23 -9.09
N TYR A 230 4.82 -25.74 -8.21
CA TYR A 230 5.56 -24.51 -8.44
C TYR A 230 6.59 -24.68 -9.55
N ARG A 231 7.01 -23.57 -10.15
CA ARG A 231 8.01 -23.54 -11.22
C ARG A 231 9.42 -23.66 -10.65
N LYS A 232 10.24 -24.52 -11.24
CA LYS A 232 11.66 -24.67 -10.85
C LYS A 232 12.59 -23.68 -11.57
N ASP A 233 12.06 -22.89 -12.50
CA ASP A 233 12.78 -21.92 -13.35
C ASP A 233 12.47 -20.44 -13.00
N CYS A 234 11.94 -20.15 -11.81
CA CYS A 234 11.48 -18.81 -11.42
C CYS A 234 12.54 -17.71 -11.61
N LEU A 235 13.78 -17.97 -11.19
CA LEU A 235 14.89 -17.03 -11.28
C LEU A 235 15.29 -16.74 -12.73
N GLU A 236 15.12 -17.69 -13.65
CA GLU A 236 15.39 -17.50 -15.07
C GLU A 236 14.37 -16.54 -15.70
N LEU A 237 13.11 -16.62 -15.25
CA LEU A 237 12.03 -15.75 -15.70
C LEU A 237 12.17 -14.29 -15.21
N LEU A 238 13.13 -14.00 -14.33
CA LEU A 238 13.50 -12.64 -13.93
C LEU A 238 14.47 -11.99 -14.93
N ARG A 239 15.04 -12.75 -15.87
CA ARG A 239 15.95 -12.22 -16.90
C ARG A 239 15.17 -11.46 -17.96
N GLU A 240 15.77 -10.39 -18.47
CA GLU A 240 15.25 -9.69 -19.65
C GLU A 240 15.44 -10.58 -20.90
N GLU A 241 14.43 -10.67 -21.77
CA GLU A 241 14.58 -11.34 -23.05
C GLU A 241 15.68 -10.63 -23.86
N GLU A 242 16.63 -11.40 -24.40
CA GLU A 242 17.50 -10.87 -25.44
C GLU A 242 16.62 -10.62 -26.68
N GLU A 243 16.70 -9.42 -27.26
CA GLU A 243 16.09 -9.14 -28.56
C GLU A 243 16.61 -10.18 -29.56
N THR A 244 15.81 -11.21 -29.81
CA THR A 244 16.09 -12.14 -30.90
C THR A 244 15.83 -11.35 -32.16
N SER A 245 16.92 -10.93 -32.80
CA SER A 245 16.93 -10.38 -34.13
C SER A 245 16.40 -11.43 -35.11
N VAL A 246 15.08 -11.43 -35.32
CA VAL A 246 14.48 -12.13 -36.46
C VAL A 246 14.90 -11.35 -37.70
N GLN A 247 16.09 -11.65 -38.22
CA GLN A 247 16.48 -11.27 -39.58
C GLN A 247 15.70 -12.16 -40.56
N GLY A 248 14.46 -11.77 -40.84
CA GLY A 248 13.78 -12.14 -42.08
C GLY A 248 14.25 -11.19 -43.20
N PRO A 249 14.70 -11.68 -44.37
CA PRO A 249 15.09 -10.82 -45.46
C PRO A 249 13.82 -10.33 -46.16
N ASN A 250 13.41 -9.10 -45.84
CA ASN A 250 12.54 -8.18 -46.57
C ASN A 250 11.56 -7.54 -45.60
N GLU A 251 11.87 -6.34 -45.12
CA GLU A 251 10.89 -5.26 -45.09
C GLU A 251 11.59 -3.91 -44.84
N THR A 252 11.05 -2.92 -45.53
CA THR A 252 11.56 -1.59 -45.80
C THR A 252 11.84 -0.80 -44.52
N GLN A 253 13.00 -0.14 -44.44
CA GLN A 253 13.39 0.72 -43.34
C GLN A 253 12.37 1.85 -43.13
N VAL A 254 11.62 1.76 -42.03
CA VAL A 254 10.91 2.90 -41.42
C VAL A 254 11.79 3.40 -40.28
N LEU A 255 12.14 4.69 -40.29
CA LEU A 255 12.85 5.35 -39.19
C LEU A 255 12.07 5.20 -37.88
N PRO A 256 12.71 4.87 -36.74
CA PRO A 256 12.03 4.79 -35.47
C PRO A 256 11.84 6.20 -34.87
N THR A 257 10.66 6.79 -35.06
CA THR A 257 10.13 7.83 -34.16
C THR A 257 9.25 7.17 -33.11
N GLY A 258 9.79 6.92 -31.93
CA GLY A 258 9.05 6.34 -30.81
C GLY A 258 10.01 5.74 -29.79
N THR A 259 9.94 6.19 -28.54
CA THR A 259 10.59 5.54 -27.40
C THR A 259 10.22 4.06 -27.38
N ALA A 260 11.19 3.18 -27.64
CA ALA A 260 11.01 1.74 -27.59
C ALA A 260 10.46 1.36 -26.21
N ALA A 261 9.26 0.78 -26.17
CA ALA A 261 8.69 0.26 -24.94
C ALA A 261 9.60 -0.86 -24.44
N VAL A 262 10.13 -0.72 -23.22
CA VAL A 262 10.96 -1.75 -22.59
C VAL A 262 10.11 -3.02 -22.49
N PRO A 263 10.55 -4.16 -23.07
CA PRO A 263 9.76 -5.38 -23.05
C PRO A 263 9.56 -5.84 -21.59
N PRO A 264 8.33 -6.23 -21.20
CA PRO A 264 8.06 -6.68 -19.84
C PRO A 264 8.84 -7.96 -19.54
N ILE A 265 9.33 -8.07 -18.31
CA ILE A 265 10.06 -9.25 -17.82
C ILE A 265 9.12 -10.46 -17.88
N GLN A 266 9.61 -11.66 -18.19
CA GLN A 266 8.76 -12.84 -18.41
C GLN A 266 7.86 -13.16 -17.20
N ILE A 267 8.35 -12.94 -15.97
CA ILE A 267 7.55 -13.09 -14.76
C ILE A 267 6.33 -12.16 -14.72
N GLU A 268 6.45 -10.94 -15.27
CA GLU A 268 5.37 -9.96 -15.31
C GLU A 268 4.23 -10.42 -16.23
N ARG A 269 4.57 -10.97 -17.40
CA ARG A 269 3.58 -11.55 -18.33
C ARG A 269 2.78 -12.69 -17.69
N LEU A 270 3.44 -13.50 -16.85
CA LEU A 270 2.77 -14.59 -16.13
C LEU A 270 1.86 -14.09 -15.00
N LEU A 271 2.22 -12.98 -14.36
CA LEU A 271 1.40 -12.38 -13.30
C LEU A 271 0.24 -11.56 -13.88
N GLU A 272 0.40 -11.00 -15.09
CA GLU A 272 -0.65 -10.30 -15.84
C GLU A 272 -1.87 -11.15 -16.16
N SER A 273 -1.71 -12.45 -16.41
CA SER A 273 -2.83 -13.36 -16.66
C SER A 273 -3.67 -13.67 -15.41
N GLU A 274 -3.31 -13.11 -14.23
CA GLU A 274 -3.95 -13.31 -12.91
C GLU A 274 -4.03 -14.77 -12.43
N ASP A 275 -3.52 -15.71 -13.21
CA ASP A 275 -3.52 -17.14 -12.92
C ASP A 275 -2.27 -17.57 -12.16
N HIS A 276 -1.26 -16.71 -12.00
CA HIS A 276 -0.05 -17.00 -11.21
C HIS A 276 0.03 -16.21 -9.90
N SER A 277 0.86 -16.70 -8.98
CA SER A 277 1.28 -16.05 -7.75
C SER A 277 2.77 -16.29 -7.51
N VAL A 278 3.43 -15.36 -6.83
CA VAL A 278 4.85 -15.41 -6.46
C VAL A 278 5.01 -14.88 -5.04
N SER A 279 6.06 -15.30 -4.32
CA SER A 279 6.48 -14.68 -3.06
C SER A 279 6.98 -13.27 -3.34
N ASP A 280 6.08 -12.29 -3.17
CA ASP A 280 6.39 -10.88 -3.31
C ASP A 280 7.38 -10.40 -2.26
N PHE A 281 7.42 -11.09 -1.11
CA PHE A 281 8.41 -10.91 -0.08
C PHE A 281 9.82 -11.24 -0.53
N LEU A 282 10.05 -12.45 -1.03
CA LEU A 282 11.39 -12.78 -1.51
C LEU A 282 11.75 -11.98 -2.76
N LEU A 283 10.80 -11.74 -3.66
CA LEU A 283 11.03 -10.92 -4.87
C LEU A 283 11.49 -9.51 -4.51
N PHE A 284 10.92 -8.90 -3.47
CA PHE A 284 11.36 -7.60 -2.95
C PHE A 284 12.80 -7.64 -2.44
N HIS A 285 13.16 -8.64 -1.63
CA HIS A 285 14.51 -8.74 -1.09
C HIS A 285 15.56 -9.07 -2.18
N LEU A 286 15.22 -9.91 -3.15
CA LEU A 286 16.07 -10.18 -4.34
C LEU A 286 16.38 -8.89 -5.10
N HIS A 287 15.36 -8.04 -5.23
CA HIS A 287 15.50 -6.73 -5.85
C HIS A 287 16.34 -5.77 -5.00
N GLN A 288 16.06 -5.66 -3.70
CA GLN A 288 16.72 -4.73 -2.78
C GLN A 288 18.21 -5.04 -2.58
N CYS A 289 18.57 -6.31 -2.43
CA CYS A 289 19.96 -6.74 -2.25
C CYS A 289 20.78 -6.69 -3.55
N GLY A 290 20.17 -6.37 -4.69
CA GLY A 290 20.86 -6.31 -5.97
C GLY A 290 21.11 -7.66 -6.63
N TYR A 291 20.52 -8.75 -6.12
CA TYR A 291 20.64 -10.09 -6.71
C TYR A 291 20.23 -10.10 -8.17
N ILE A 292 19.08 -9.49 -8.47
CA ILE A 292 18.54 -9.41 -9.84
C ILE A 292 19.50 -8.61 -10.74
N ASN A 293 20.10 -7.54 -10.22
CA ASN A 293 21.06 -6.75 -11.00
C ASN A 293 22.31 -7.58 -11.36
N GLN A 294 22.85 -8.33 -10.40
CA GLN A 294 24.09 -9.08 -10.60
C GLN A 294 23.90 -10.34 -11.45
N HIS A 295 22.84 -11.11 -11.19
CA HIS A 295 22.63 -12.43 -11.78
C HIS A 295 21.62 -12.46 -12.94
N CYS A 296 20.70 -11.50 -12.98
CA CYS A 296 19.73 -11.37 -14.09
C CYS A 296 20.10 -10.23 -15.06
N ARG A 297 20.99 -9.28 -14.65
CA ARG A 297 21.48 -8.11 -15.39
C ARG A 297 20.35 -7.24 -15.94
N TYR A 298 19.96 -6.21 -15.19
CA TYR A 298 19.11 -5.15 -15.75
C TYR A 298 19.85 -4.50 -16.92
N LYS A 299 19.31 -4.57 -18.13
CA LYS A 299 19.89 -3.83 -19.28
C LYS A 299 19.44 -2.37 -19.27
N HIS A 300 18.34 -2.07 -18.56
CA HIS A 300 17.72 -0.76 -18.50
C HIS A 300 17.38 -0.34 -17.06
N ASP A 301 17.63 0.92 -16.69
CA ASP A 301 17.19 1.51 -15.40
C ASP A 301 15.67 1.38 -15.18
N ALA A 302 14.90 1.33 -16.27
CA ALA A 302 13.47 1.10 -16.24
C ALA A 302 13.11 -0.30 -15.68
N SER A 303 13.92 -1.33 -15.93
CA SER A 303 13.64 -2.70 -15.50
C SER A 303 13.66 -2.88 -13.98
N TYR A 304 14.52 -2.11 -13.30
CA TYR A 304 14.49 -1.98 -11.84
C TYR A 304 13.10 -1.49 -11.37
N LYS A 305 12.52 -0.50 -12.06
CA LYS A 305 11.21 0.08 -11.72
C LYS A 305 10.05 -0.89 -12.01
N HIS A 306 10.18 -1.77 -13.01
CA HIS A 306 9.14 -2.75 -13.36
C HIS A 306 8.91 -3.78 -12.25
N ILE A 307 9.96 -4.28 -11.58
CA ILE A 307 9.81 -5.25 -10.49
C ILE A 307 9.10 -4.63 -9.28
N ILE A 308 9.44 -3.39 -8.91
CA ILE A 308 8.74 -2.65 -7.86
C ILE A 308 7.24 -2.53 -8.18
N ALA A 309 6.92 -2.17 -9.41
CA ALA A 309 5.54 -2.01 -9.84
C ALA A 309 4.79 -3.34 -9.93
N CYS A 310 5.46 -4.42 -10.35
CA CYS A 310 4.97 -5.78 -10.33
C CYS A 310 4.59 -6.23 -8.90
N ILE A 311 5.47 -6.01 -7.92
CA ILE A 311 5.18 -6.29 -6.51
C ILE A 311 3.99 -5.46 -6.00
N LEU A 312 3.89 -4.19 -6.39
CA LEU A 312 2.76 -3.35 -5.98
C LEU A 312 1.43 -3.82 -6.57
N LYS A 313 1.42 -4.21 -7.84
CA LYS A 313 0.24 -4.65 -8.58
C LYS A 313 -0.23 -6.03 -8.11
N TYR A 314 0.68 -7.00 -8.05
CA TYR A 314 0.32 -8.41 -7.83
C TYR A 314 0.66 -8.96 -6.44
N GLY A 315 1.54 -8.29 -5.70
CA GLY A 315 1.93 -8.72 -4.36
C GLY A 315 0.75 -8.74 -3.38
N VAL A 316 0.89 -9.51 -2.31
CA VAL A 316 -0.12 -9.68 -1.26
C VAL A 316 0.39 -9.10 0.08
N ASN A 317 1.71 -8.98 0.25
CA ASN A 317 2.34 -8.51 1.48
C ASN A 317 2.18 -6.99 1.67
N MET A 318 1.27 -6.63 2.57
CA MET A 318 0.96 -5.23 2.88
C MET A 318 2.13 -4.47 3.51
N LYS A 319 3.01 -5.13 4.28
CA LYS A 319 4.22 -4.50 4.85
C LYS A 319 5.14 -4.03 3.73
N ILE A 320 5.33 -4.86 2.70
CA ILE A 320 6.15 -4.52 1.53
C ILE A 320 5.49 -3.45 0.67
N LYS A 321 4.18 -3.52 0.44
CA LYS A 321 3.47 -2.45 -0.28
C LYS A 321 3.61 -1.10 0.41
N LYS A 322 3.66 -1.06 1.75
CA LYS A 322 3.94 0.17 2.52
C LYS A 322 5.38 0.66 2.30
N ILE A 323 6.37 -0.23 2.37
CA ILE A 323 7.78 0.10 2.14
C ILE A 323 8.00 0.61 0.72
N LEU A 324 7.47 -0.09 -0.29
CA LEU A 324 7.60 0.29 -1.69
C LEU A 324 6.97 1.65 -1.98
N LYS A 325 5.89 2.02 -1.29
CA LYS A 325 5.32 3.37 -1.44
C LYS A 325 6.24 4.47 -0.93
N ASN A 326 6.97 4.25 0.18
CA ASN A 326 7.99 5.21 0.63
C ASN A 326 9.07 5.39 -0.44
N ILE A 327 9.51 4.28 -1.02
CA ILE A 327 10.50 4.28 -2.11
C ILE A 327 9.94 5.02 -3.32
N LEU A 328 8.69 4.78 -3.71
CA LEU A 328 8.05 5.45 -4.84
C LEU A 328 7.87 6.95 -4.65
N ILE A 329 7.52 7.44 -3.45
CA ILE A 329 7.42 8.88 -3.20
C ILE A 329 8.75 9.56 -3.52
N ASN A 330 9.87 8.94 -3.12
CA ASN A 330 11.21 9.46 -3.36
C ASN A 330 11.60 9.37 -4.84
N ILE A 331 11.40 8.22 -5.49
CA ILE A 331 11.82 8.01 -6.89
C ILE A 331 10.93 8.76 -7.89
N THR A 332 9.65 9.03 -7.55
CA THR A 332 8.75 9.82 -8.43
C THR A 332 8.97 11.32 -8.33
N ASN A 333 9.77 11.81 -7.38
CA ASN A 333 10.07 13.21 -7.30
C ASN A 333 10.95 13.64 -8.50
N ASN A 334 10.43 14.52 -9.35
CA ASN A 334 11.11 15.04 -10.55
C ASN A 334 11.57 13.98 -11.58
N ASN A 335 11.02 12.76 -11.57
CA ASN A 335 11.34 11.72 -12.54
C ASN A 335 10.10 11.30 -13.35
N ASP A 336 9.88 11.95 -14.50
CA ASP A 336 8.69 11.71 -15.32
C ASP A 336 8.66 10.34 -15.98
N GLU A 337 9.83 9.74 -16.28
CA GLU A 337 9.91 8.37 -16.78
C GLU A 337 9.36 7.36 -15.76
N THR A 338 9.76 7.47 -14.48
CA THR A 338 9.22 6.62 -13.42
C THR A 338 7.71 6.78 -13.28
N LYS A 339 7.20 8.01 -13.36
CA LYS A 339 5.76 8.27 -13.28
C LYS A 339 5.00 7.63 -14.45
N ASN A 340 5.53 7.71 -15.67
CA ASN A 340 4.99 7.04 -16.86
C ASN A 340 4.88 5.52 -16.65
N VAL A 341 5.96 4.87 -16.18
CA VAL A 341 5.98 3.44 -15.92
C VAL A 341 4.90 3.05 -14.89
N LEU A 342 4.81 3.77 -13.77
CA LEU A 342 3.81 3.48 -12.73
C LEU A 342 2.37 3.60 -13.24
N ILE A 343 2.08 4.61 -14.05
CA ILE A 343 0.75 4.83 -14.61
C ILE A 343 0.39 3.74 -15.61
N ASN A 344 1.32 3.37 -16.50
CA ASN A 344 1.13 2.26 -17.45
C ASN A 344 0.84 0.94 -16.71
N LEU A 345 1.48 0.74 -15.56
CA LEU A 345 1.29 -0.44 -14.72
C LEU A 345 0.04 -0.39 -13.84
N GLY A 346 -0.79 0.65 -13.98
CA GLY A 346 -2.10 0.72 -13.35
C GLY A 346 -2.04 1.03 -11.85
N ILE A 347 -1.03 1.79 -11.39
CA ILE A 347 -0.86 2.20 -9.98
C ILE A 347 -2.14 2.80 -9.36
N HIS A 348 -2.98 3.43 -10.18
CA HIS A 348 -4.27 3.98 -9.76
C HIS A 348 -5.21 2.92 -9.17
N LYS A 349 -5.31 1.74 -9.78
CA LYS A 349 -6.15 0.63 -9.28
C LYS A 349 -5.67 0.15 -7.92
N THR A 350 -4.35 -0.06 -7.80
CA THR A 350 -3.72 -0.48 -6.55
C THR A 350 -3.92 0.55 -5.44
N CYS A 351 -3.76 1.85 -5.75
CA CYS A 351 -3.96 2.90 -4.76
C CYS A 351 -5.42 3.05 -4.34
N ASN A 352 -6.38 2.87 -5.24
CA ASN A 352 -7.81 2.83 -4.91
C ASN A 352 -8.14 1.74 -3.88
N LEU A 353 -7.59 0.54 -4.04
CA LEU A 353 -7.81 -0.52 -3.05
C LEU A 353 -7.16 -0.18 -1.70
N LEU A 354 -5.93 0.34 -1.75
CA LEU A 354 -5.14 0.56 -0.54
C LEU A 354 -5.61 1.78 0.25
N ILE A 355 -6.18 2.80 -0.39
CA ILE A 355 -6.66 4.01 0.31
C ILE A 355 -7.89 3.72 1.18
N LEU A 356 -8.60 2.61 0.91
CA LEU A 356 -9.76 2.14 1.67
C LEU A 356 -9.39 1.36 2.95
N SER A 357 -8.10 1.11 3.20
CA SER A 357 -7.64 0.29 4.34
C SER A 357 -7.81 0.93 5.73
N HIS A 358 -8.31 2.17 5.81
CA HIS A 358 -8.42 2.99 7.03
C HIS A 358 -7.10 3.24 7.80
N ASP A 359 -5.96 2.77 7.28
CA ASP A 359 -4.64 3.00 7.85
C ASP A 359 -4.15 4.41 7.49
N SER A 360 -4.07 5.30 8.50
CA SER A 360 -3.70 6.70 8.30
C SER A 360 -2.30 6.90 7.72
N ASP A 361 -1.33 6.06 8.10
CA ASP A 361 0.05 6.14 7.58
C ASP A 361 0.08 5.74 6.10
N LEU A 362 -0.65 4.68 5.75
CA LEU A 362 -0.79 4.25 4.35
C LEU A 362 -1.52 5.29 3.50
N ILE A 363 -2.61 5.86 4.02
CA ILE A 363 -3.38 6.92 3.36
C ILE A 363 -2.48 8.15 3.11
N GLN A 364 -1.74 8.61 4.12
CA GLN A 364 -0.83 9.74 3.98
C GLN A 364 0.21 9.52 2.88
N LYS A 365 0.82 8.33 2.83
CA LYS A 365 1.79 7.96 1.80
C LYS A 365 1.19 7.93 0.39
N ILE A 366 -0.04 7.41 0.25
CA ILE A 366 -0.76 7.45 -1.03
C ILE A 366 -0.93 8.90 -1.47
N ILE A 367 -1.44 9.78 -0.60
CA ILE A 367 -1.71 11.17 -0.98
C ILE A 367 -0.40 11.90 -1.35
N LEU A 368 0.70 11.66 -0.62
CA LEU A 368 2.01 12.21 -0.97
C LEU A 368 2.51 11.74 -2.34
N LEU A 369 2.33 10.46 -2.69
CA LEU A 369 2.60 9.95 -4.04
C LEU A 369 1.77 10.71 -5.08
N TYR A 370 0.49 10.96 -4.80
CA TYR A 370 -0.37 11.69 -5.73
C TYR A 370 0.00 13.16 -5.88
N ILE A 371 0.55 13.83 -4.86
CA ILE A 371 1.13 15.19 -5.02
C ILE A 371 2.24 15.20 -6.08
N ASN A 372 3.00 14.11 -6.23
CA ASN A 372 4.04 13.99 -7.26
C ASN A 372 3.46 13.62 -8.63
N LEU A 373 2.44 12.77 -8.67
CA LEU A 373 1.77 12.34 -9.90
C LEU A 373 0.85 13.43 -10.49
N SER A 374 0.20 14.29 -9.70
CA SER A 374 -0.70 15.33 -10.24
C SER A 374 0.02 16.58 -10.78
N LYS A 375 1.34 16.52 -11.04
CA LYS A 375 2.10 17.65 -11.61
C LYS A 375 1.95 17.81 -13.13
N ASN A 376 1.42 16.80 -13.84
CA ASN A 376 1.28 16.79 -15.30
C ASN A 376 -0.17 16.50 -15.73
N ILE A 377 -0.59 17.02 -16.91
CA ILE A 377 -1.98 16.96 -17.39
C ILE A 377 -2.51 15.53 -17.56
N TRP A 378 -1.78 14.68 -18.29
CA TRP A 378 -2.19 13.30 -18.60
C TRP A 378 -2.26 12.44 -17.33
N MET A 379 -1.42 12.72 -16.33
CA MET A 379 -1.49 12.05 -15.03
C MET A 379 -2.73 12.48 -14.24
N CYS A 380 -3.11 13.76 -14.32
CA CYS A 380 -4.35 14.26 -13.71
C CYS A 380 -5.59 13.61 -14.35
N GLU A 381 -5.57 13.37 -15.66
CA GLU A 381 -6.65 12.62 -16.33
C GLU A 381 -6.75 11.19 -15.82
N GLY A 382 -5.60 10.51 -15.62
CA GLY A 382 -5.56 9.17 -14.99
C GLY A 382 -6.14 9.16 -13.57
N ILE A 383 -5.84 10.18 -12.76
CA ILE A 383 -6.39 10.36 -11.41
C ILE A 383 -7.92 10.47 -11.46
N VAL A 384 -8.44 11.34 -12.33
CA VAL A 384 -9.89 11.56 -12.51
C VAL A 384 -10.58 10.28 -12.95
N ASN A 385 -10.05 9.61 -13.98
CA ASN A 385 -10.65 8.41 -14.55
C ASN A 385 -10.63 7.22 -13.59
N SER A 386 -9.67 7.18 -12.66
CA SER A 386 -9.59 6.13 -11.64
C SER A 386 -10.61 6.28 -10.52
N GLY A 387 -11.18 7.48 -10.30
CA GLY A 387 -12.06 7.76 -9.16
C GLY A 387 -11.34 7.97 -7.82
N ILE A 388 -10.00 7.86 -7.74
CA ILE A 388 -9.27 7.99 -6.47
C ILE A 388 -9.46 9.34 -5.78
N LEU A 389 -9.66 10.40 -6.56
CA LEU A 389 -9.88 11.73 -5.98
C LEU A 389 -11.18 11.80 -5.17
N LEU A 390 -12.21 11.03 -5.55
CA LEU A 390 -13.45 10.96 -4.79
C LEU A 390 -13.22 10.30 -3.43
N HIS A 391 -12.46 9.19 -3.38
CA HIS A 391 -12.07 8.58 -2.11
C HIS A 391 -11.24 9.53 -1.23
N MET A 392 -10.36 10.33 -1.82
CA MET A 392 -9.63 11.36 -1.08
C MET A 392 -10.58 12.43 -0.50
N ILE A 393 -11.58 12.86 -1.26
CA ILE A 393 -12.60 13.82 -0.79
C ILE A 393 -13.41 13.24 0.37
N ASP A 394 -13.85 11.98 0.27
CA ASP A 394 -14.57 11.29 1.35
C ASP A 394 -13.73 11.22 2.64
N ILE A 395 -12.44 10.86 2.51
CA ILE A 395 -11.49 10.84 3.62
C ILE A 395 -11.37 12.24 4.24
N MET A 396 -11.19 13.28 3.42
CA MET A 396 -11.11 14.66 3.90
C MET A 396 -12.37 15.03 4.70
N PHE A 397 -13.57 14.76 4.18
CA PHE A 397 -14.81 15.08 4.88
C PHE A 397 -14.99 14.27 6.17
N SER A 398 -14.46 13.06 6.25
CA SER A 398 -14.52 12.25 7.48
C SER A 398 -13.58 12.74 8.59
N ILE A 399 -12.50 13.48 8.27
CA ILE A 399 -11.47 13.84 9.24
C ILE A 399 -11.19 15.34 9.39
N TYR A 400 -11.71 16.22 8.51
CA TYR A 400 -11.31 17.63 8.49
C TYR A 400 -11.60 18.38 9.79
N SER A 401 -12.66 18.02 10.51
CA SER A 401 -13.04 18.61 11.79
C SER A 401 -12.20 18.12 12.97
N ILE A 402 -11.45 17.03 12.80
CA ILE A 402 -10.65 16.42 13.86
C ILE A 402 -9.37 17.21 14.04
N ASN A 403 -9.18 17.78 15.24
CA ASN A 403 -8.01 18.59 15.57
C ASN A 403 -6.80 17.73 15.99
N PHE A 404 -6.32 16.90 15.06
CA PHE A 404 -5.12 16.09 15.23
C PHE A 404 -4.14 16.39 14.10
N ARG A 405 -2.86 16.63 14.42
CA ARG A 405 -1.85 17.10 13.46
C ARG A 405 -1.77 16.24 12.20
N ALA A 406 -1.64 14.92 12.34
CA ALA A 406 -1.54 14.02 11.20
C ALA A 406 -2.79 14.05 10.30
N LYS A 407 -3.99 14.17 10.89
CA LYS A 407 -5.25 14.25 10.13
C LYS A 407 -5.38 15.58 9.39
N LYS A 408 -4.94 16.69 9.99
CA LYS A 408 -4.89 18.00 9.33
C LYS A 408 -3.90 17.99 8.17
N GLU A 409 -2.74 17.37 8.35
CA GLU A 409 -1.74 17.24 7.28
C GLU A 409 -2.26 16.42 6.09
N ILE A 410 -2.96 15.31 6.36
CA ILE A 410 -3.67 14.53 5.33
C ILE A 410 -4.65 15.43 4.55
N CYS A 411 -5.47 16.22 5.23
CA CYS A 411 -6.42 17.13 4.57
C CYS A 411 -5.73 18.18 3.70
N ILE A 412 -4.64 18.79 4.20
CA ILE A 412 -3.86 19.78 3.44
C ILE A 412 -3.28 19.16 2.17
N ASN A 413 -2.75 17.95 2.28
CA ASN A 413 -2.18 17.23 1.15
C ASN A 413 -3.26 16.84 0.12
N ILE A 414 -4.45 16.43 0.56
CA ILE A 414 -5.60 16.15 -0.33
C ILE A 414 -6.01 17.42 -1.09
N LEU A 415 -6.16 18.55 -0.39
CA LEU A 415 -6.50 19.83 -1.03
C LEU A 415 -5.44 20.26 -2.04
N CYS A 416 -4.16 19.98 -1.77
CA CYS A 416 -3.09 20.22 -2.75
C CYS A 416 -3.32 19.42 -4.04
N VAL A 417 -3.60 18.12 -3.94
CA VAL A 417 -3.90 17.25 -5.10
C VAL A 417 -5.13 17.76 -5.85
N ILE A 418 -6.22 18.11 -5.14
CA ILE A 418 -7.42 18.68 -5.76
C ILE A 418 -7.08 19.95 -6.56
N GLY A 419 -6.29 20.85 -5.97
CA GLY A 419 -5.84 22.07 -6.63
C GLY A 419 -5.03 21.81 -7.89
N GLN A 420 -4.14 20.81 -7.86
CA GLN A 420 -3.32 20.41 -9.01
C GLN A 420 -4.19 19.79 -10.12
N VAL A 421 -5.11 18.88 -9.79
CA VAL A 421 -6.04 18.28 -10.75
C VAL A 421 -6.93 19.36 -11.38
N CYS A 422 -7.50 20.27 -10.58
CA CYS A 422 -8.37 21.32 -11.10
C CYS A 422 -7.64 22.33 -11.99
N ASN A 423 -6.34 22.53 -11.76
CA ASN A 423 -5.51 23.38 -12.61
C ASN A 423 -5.42 22.85 -14.06
N TYR A 424 -5.33 21.52 -14.24
CA TYR A 424 -5.21 20.91 -15.56
C TYR A 424 -6.56 20.45 -16.14
N CYS A 425 -7.41 19.81 -15.33
CA CYS A 425 -8.69 19.22 -15.73
C CYS A 425 -9.86 20.18 -15.47
N LYS A 426 -9.95 21.28 -16.25
CA LYS A 426 -10.95 22.35 -16.04
C LYS A 426 -12.41 21.88 -16.06
N THR A 427 -12.75 20.90 -16.91
CA THR A 427 -14.11 20.33 -16.97
C THR A 427 -14.45 19.60 -15.67
N TYR A 428 -13.49 18.84 -15.15
CA TYR A 428 -13.66 18.14 -13.89
C TYR A 428 -13.71 19.09 -12.69
N ALA A 429 -12.96 20.20 -12.72
CA ALA A 429 -13.09 21.26 -11.72
C ALA A 429 -14.53 21.80 -11.63
N LYS A 430 -15.19 22.05 -12.76
CA LYS A 430 -16.61 22.46 -12.78
C LYS A 430 -17.52 21.40 -12.20
N PHE A 431 -17.29 20.12 -12.54
CA PHE A 431 -18.03 18.99 -11.97
C PHE A 431 -17.87 18.93 -10.45
N LEU A 432 -16.64 18.96 -9.93
CA LEU A 432 -16.36 18.93 -8.49
C LEU A 432 -17.06 20.08 -7.77
N LEU A 433 -16.92 21.30 -8.28
CA LEU A 433 -17.49 22.49 -7.63
C LEU A 433 -19.02 22.52 -7.65
N SER A 434 -19.65 21.83 -8.60
CA SER A 434 -21.11 21.74 -8.68
C SER A 434 -21.69 20.64 -7.78
N ASN A 435 -20.93 19.58 -7.52
CA ASN A 435 -21.41 18.40 -6.78
C ASN A 435 -20.84 18.29 -5.35
N TYR A 436 -19.75 18.99 -5.05
CA TYR A 436 -19.04 18.98 -3.78
C TYR A 436 -18.68 20.40 -3.35
N ALA A 437 -19.68 21.28 -3.26
CA ALA A 437 -19.50 22.68 -2.92
C ALA A 437 -18.91 22.88 -1.50
N GLU A 438 -19.10 21.90 -0.62
CA GLU A 438 -18.62 21.86 0.76
C GLU A 438 -17.09 21.80 0.87
N ILE A 439 -16.38 21.49 -0.23
CA ILE A 439 -14.91 21.48 -0.26
C ILE A 439 -14.37 22.89 0.09
N ILE A 440 -15.05 23.96 -0.34
CA ILE A 440 -14.56 25.34 -0.10
C ILE A 440 -14.69 25.73 1.37
N PRO A 441 -15.87 25.62 2.03
CA PRO A 441 -15.97 25.83 3.47
C PRO A 441 -15.02 24.95 4.28
N ALA A 442 -14.87 23.68 3.92
CA ALA A 442 -13.95 22.76 4.61
C ALA A 442 -12.49 23.23 4.49
N ALA A 443 -12.05 23.62 3.29
CA ALA A 443 -10.71 24.14 3.05
C ALA A 443 -10.44 25.43 3.83
N ILE A 444 -11.42 26.36 3.87
CA ILE A 444 -11.31 27.60 4.64
C ILE A 444 -11.16 27.29 6.13
N TYR A 445 -11.99 26.38 6.66
CA TYR A 445 -11.87 25.93 8.03
C TYR A 445 -10.50 25.30 8.33
N ILE A 446 -9.99 24.43 7.46
CA ILE A 446 -8.66 23.82 7.63
C ILE A 446 -7.57 24.89 7.66
N TYR A 447 -7.65 25.90 6.79
CA TYR A 447 -6.68 27.01 6.79
C TYR A 447 -6.72 27.82 8.08
N GLN A 448 -7.91 28.10 8.60
CA GLN A 448 -8.10 28.86 9.84
C GLN A 448 -7.71 28.05 11.10
N ALA A 449 -7.86 26.73 11.06
CA ALA A 449 -7.56 25.83 12.17
C ALA A 449 -6.10 25.35 12.22
N THR A 450 -5.24 25.78 11.31
CA THR A 450 -3.81 25.42 11.28
C THR A 450 -2.94 26.66 11.44
N ASP A 451 -1.67 26.48 11.81
CA ASP A 451 -0.67 27.55 11.93
C ASP A 451 0.51 27.35 10.95
N ILE A 452 1.25 28.42 10.68
CA ILE A 452 2.38 28.43 9.73
C ILE A 452 3.62 27.70 10.24
N GLN A 453 3.76 27.47 11.55
CA GLN A 453 4.96 26.84 12.12
C GLN A 453 4.87 25.31 12.03
N GLN A 454 3.67 24.75 12.18
CA GLN A 454 3.44 23.32 12.19
C GLN A 454 3.01 22.73 10.84
N PHE A 455 2.48 23.56 9.93
CA PHE A 455 1.86 23.11 8.68
C PHE A 455 2.32 23.90 7.45
N GLU A 456 2.47 23.20 6.33
CA GLU A 456 2.82 23.78 5.04
C GLU A 456 1.61 24.49 4.37
N LYS A 457 1.22 25.65 4.92
CA LYS A 457 0.06 26.42 4.43
C LYS A 457 0.17 26.86 2.96
N VAL A 458 1.37 26.88 2.38
CA VAL A 458 1.59 27.15 0.94
C VAL A 458 0.77 26.19 0.06
N LYS A 459 0.57 24.93 0.48
CA LYS A 459 -0.27 23.95 -0.23
C LYS A 459 -1.74 24.39 -0.30
N LEU A 460 -2.28 24.92 0.80
CA LEU A 460 -3.63 25.46 0.86
C LEU A 460 -3.77 26.74 0.02
N ILE A 461 -2.77 27.63 0.08
CA ILE A 461 -2.73 28.84 -0.74
C ILE A 461 -2.75 28.48 -2.23
N TYR A 462 -1.97 27.47 -2.62
CA TYR A 462 -1.99 26.94 -3.99
C TYR A 462 -3.39 26.43 -4.36
N PHE A 463 -4.04 25.63 -3.51
CA PHE A 463 -5.40 25.15 -3.72
C PHE A 463 -6.38 26.30 -3.97
N PHE A 464 -6.44 27.30 -3.07
CA PHE A 464 -7.33 28.44 -3.23
C PHE A 464 -7.04 29.23 -4.51
N LYS A 465 -5.76 29.41 -4.84
CA LYS A 465 -5.34 30.12 -6.05
C LYS A 465 -5.89 29.46 -7.32
N LYS A 466 -5.90 28.11 -7.37
CA LYS A 466 -6.39 27.35 -8.54
C LYS A 466 -7.91 27.31 -8.61
N ILE A 467 -8.56 27.12 -7.46
CA ILE A 467 -10.00 26.90 -7.40
C ILE A 467 -10.81 28.19 -7.58
N GLN A 468 -10.35 29.32 -7.06
CA GLN A 468 -11.08 30.59 -7.17
C GLN A 468 -11.29 31.09 -8.61
N MET A 469 -10.52 30.57 -9.58
CA MET A 469 -10.64 30.97 -10.98
C MET A 469 -11.92 30.46 -11.65
N HIS A 470 -12.68 29.60 -10.98
CA HIS A 470 -13.87 28.95 -11.55
C HIS A 470 -15.20 29.61 -11.17
N SER A 471 -15.26 30.48 -10.15
CA SER A 471 -16.47 31.19 -9.73
C SER A 471 -16.17 32.51 -9.03
N TYR A 472 -16.87 33.58 -9.42
CA TYR A 472 -16.74 34.90 -8.79
C TYR A 472 -17.24 34.91 -7.34
N GLU A 473 -18.31 34.18 -7.02
CA GLU A 473 -18.86 34.08 -5.66
C GLU A 473 -17.85 33.45 -4.71
N MET A 474 -17.20 32.39 -5.18
CA MET A 474 -16.14 31.71 -4.44
C MET A 474 -14.91 32.59 -4.27
N MET A 475 -14.53 33.32 -5.32
CA MET A 475 -13.44 34.29 -5.26
C MET A 475 -13.71 35.37 -4.20
N GLU A 476 -14.95 35.83 -4.07
CA GLU A 476 -15.36 36.76 -3.01
C GLU A 476 -15.34 36.10 -1.63
N GLN A 477 -15.90 34.90 -1.50
CA GLN A 477 -15.94 34.17 -0.23
C GLN A 477 -14.54 33.93 0.34
N ILE A 478 -13.62 33.41 -0.47
CA ILE A 478 -12.22 33.16 -0.09
C ILE A 478 -11.55 34.47 0.31
N CYS A 479 -11.73 35.55 -0.47
CA CYS A 479 -11.17 36.86 -0.16
C CYS A 479 -11.67 37.36 1.21
N ARG A 480 -12.98 37.32 1.46
CA ARG A 480 -13.56 37.85 2.71
C ARG A 480 -13.14 37.05 3.94
N GLN A 481 -13.04 35.73 3.83
CA GLN A 481 -12.81 34.85 4.99
C GLN A 481 -11.32 34.61 5.30
N LEU A 482 -10.44 34.65 4.29
CA LEU A 482 -9.01 34.34 4.48
C LEU A 482 -8.11 35.58 4.55
N SER A 483 -8.41 36.65 3.82
CA SER A 483 -7.50 37.80 3.71
C SER A 483 -7.10 38.41 5.07
N PRO A 484 -8.00 38.58 6.06
CA PRO A 484 -7.59 39.11 7.37
C PRO A 484 -6.52 38.26 8.07
N LEU A 485 -6.69 36.93 8.02
CA LEU A 485 -5.75 35.99 8.62
C LEU A 485 -4.43 35.97 7.84
N ILE A 486 -4.47 35.94 6.51
CA ILE A 486 -3.28 36.00 5.65
C ILE A 486 -2.47 37.27 5.92
N ILE A 487 -3.14 38.42 6.04
CA ILE A 487 -2.48 39.70 6.34
C ILE A 487 -1.72 39.61 7.67
N MET A 488 -2.37 39.07 8.71
CA MET A 488 -1.74 38.85 10.01
C MET A 488 -0.54 37.89 9.92
N GLU A 489 -0.69 36.77 9.22
CA GLU A 489 0.35 35.75 9.08
C GLU A 489 1.57 36.25 8.30
N ILE A 490 1.41 37.10 7.27
CA ILE A 490 2.54 37.71 6.56
C ILE A 490 3.39 38.59 7.51
N TYR A 491 2.76 39.32 8.43
CA TYR A 491 3.51 40.09 9.42
C TYR A 491 4.31 39.18 10.37
N SER A 492 3.75 38.02 10.74
CA SER A 492 4.41 37.04 11.60
C SER A 492 5.48 36.20 10.88
N ALA A 493 5.41 36.09 9.56
CA ALA A 493 6.26 35.23 8.73
C ALA A 493 7.31 36.03 7.93
N SER A 494 7.84 37.14 8.47
CA SER A 494 8.69 38.09 7.71
C SER A 494 9.95 37.47 7.08
N GLU A 495 10.42 36.33 7.61
CA GLU A 495 11.59 35.61 7.12
C GLU A 495 11.24 34.54 6.05
N ASP A 496 9.98 34.10 5.98
CA ASP A 496 9.52 33.06 5.03
C ASP A 496 9.11 33.68 3.70
N ARG A 497 10.10 33.85 2.82
CA ARG A 497 9.91 34.47 1.50
C ARG A 497 8.94 33.70 0.60
N ASP A 498 8.95 32.37 0.68
CA ASP A 498 8.12 31.51 -0.17
C ASP A 498 6.66 31.57 0.24
N PHE A 499 6.40 31.60 1.54
CA PHE A 499 5.06 31.83 2.08
C PHE A 499 4.52 33.21 1.68
N ILE A 500 5.30 34.27 1.88
CA ILE A 500 4.89 35.64 1.52
C ILE A 500 4.63 35.72 0.02
N TYR A 501 5.52 35.18 -0.82
CA TYR A 501 5.35 35.17 -2.26
C TYR A 501 4.04 34.47 -2.65
N SER A 502 3.77 33.29 -2.06
CA SER A 502 2.56 32.52 -2.32
C SER A 502 1.30 33.30 -1.95
N CYS A 503 1.29 33.96 -0.78
CA CYS A 503 0.17 34.80 -0.35
C CYS A 503 -0.07 35.99 -1.29
N LEU A 504 0.99 36.70 -1.68
CA LEU A 504 0.86 37.80 -2.64
C LEU A 504 0.40 37.29 -4.01
N SER A 505 0.80 36.08 -4.40
CA SER A 505 0.31 35.44 -5.63
C SER A 505 -1.19 35.17 -5.57
N LEU A 506 -1.71 34.79 -4.40
CA LEU A 506 -3.15 34.62 -4.19
C LEU A 506 -3.88 35.97 -4.26
N PHE A 507 -3.36 37.01 -3.60
CA PHE A 507 -3.94 38.36 -3.66
C PHE A 507 -3.93 38.95 -5.07
N ASP A 508 -2.88 38.73 -5.85
CA ASP A 508 -2.79 39.18 -7.25
C ASP A 508 -3.95 38.60 -8.09
N VAL A 509 -4.25 37.31 -7.91
CA VAL A 509 -5.39 36.67 -8.58
C VAL A 509 -6.72 37.20 -8.03
N MET A 510 -6.88 37.37 -6.71
CA MET A 510 -8.09 37.95 -6.12
C MET A 510 -8.40 39.36 -6.66
N CYS A 511 -7.36 40.16 -6.93
CA CYS A 511 -7.48 41.51 -7.46
C CYS A 511 -7.96 41.58 -8.91
N CYS A 512 -8.06 40.44 -9.62
CA CYS A 512 -8.73 40.40 -10.92
C CYS A 512 -10.24 40.71 -10.81
N TYR A 513 -10.83 40.60 -9.61
CA TYR A 513 -12.23 40.94 -9.37
C TYR A 513 -12.38 42.24 -8.58
N LYS A 514 -13.10 43.22 -9.16
CA LYS A 514 -13.23 44.58 -8.59
C LYS A 514 -13.77 44.59 -7.16
N VAL A 515 -14.73 43.73 -6.84
CA VAL A 515 -15.34 43.65 -5.49
C VAL A 515 -14.29 43.27 -4.44
N ASN A 516 -13.39 42.33 -4.77
CA ASN A 516 -12.30 41.92 -3.89
C ASN A 516 -11.31 43.07 -3.64
N CYS A 517 -10.98 43.88 -4.65
CA CYS A 517 -10.16 45.07 -4.43
C CYS A 517 -10.78 46.02 -3.39
N LEU A 518 -12.10 46.19 -3.39
CA LEU A 518 -12.81 47.03 -2.42
C LEU A 518 -12.80 46.40 -1.01
N HIS A 519 -12.93 45.08 -0.91
CA HIS A 519 -12.82 44.36 0.37
C HIS A 519 -11.40 44.48 0.94
N LEU A 520 -10.37 44.26 0.13
CA LEU A 520 -8.97 44.38 0.53
C LEU A 520 -8.59 45.81 0.93
N GLU A 521 -9.15 46.84 0.27
CA GLU A 521 -8.98 48.23 0.69
C GLU A 521 -9.59 48.47 2.07
N ARG A 522 -10.82 47.98 2.33
CA ARG A 522 -11.47 48.07 3.65
C ARG A 522 -10.67 47.35 4.74
N MET A 523 -9.98 46.26 4.40
CA MET A 523 -9.07 45.51 5.28
C MET A 523 -7.69 46.16 5.45
N GLN A 524 -7.47 47.35 4.87
CA GLN A 524 -6.20 48.08 4.95
C GLN A 524 -4.99 47.28 4.43
N ILE A 525 -5.13 46.65 3.25
CA ILE A 525 -4.00 45.91 2.64
C ILE A 525 -2.80 46.80 2.26
N ILE A 526 -2.98 48.11 2.04
CA ILE A 526 -1.91 49.01 1.58
C ILE A 526 -0.72 49.09 2.57
N PRO A 527 -0.92 49.29 3.89
CA PRO A 527 0.12 49.13 4.89
C PRO A 527 0.94 47.84 4.77
N LEU A 528 0.27 46.69 4.58
CA LEU A 528 0.94 45.41 4.39
C LEU A 528 1.82 45.42 3.15
N LEU A 529 1.32 45.91 2.01
CA LEU A 529 2.10 45.95 0.77
C LEU A 529 3.34 46.84 0.91
N ARG A 530 3.26 47.94 1.66
CA ARG A 530 4.43 48.79 1.98
C ARG A 530 5.43 48.07 2.88
N PHE A 531 4.94 47.33 3.89
CA PHE A 531 5.80 46.47 4.70
C PHE A 531 6.53 45.44 3.85
N VAL A 532 5.83 44.72 2.97
CA VAL A 532 6.44 43.75 2.04
C VAL A 532 7.48 44.43 1.13
N GLN A 533 7.18 45.62 0.61
CA GLN A 533 8.15 46.39 -0.19
C GLN A 533 9.42 46.75 0.59
N SER A 534 9.32 46.92 1.91
CA SER A 534 10.48 47.23 2.78
C SER A 534 11.40 46.03 3.06
N LEU A 535 10.95 44.80 2.77
CA LEU A 535 11.76 43.58 2.94
C LEU A 535 12.92 43.46 1.93
N ASN A 536 13.04 44.38 0.97
CA ASN A 536 14.12 44.44 -0.03
C ASN A 536 14.30 43.18 -0.90
N VAL A 537 13.24 42.38 -1.09
CA VAL A 537 13.22 41.24 -2.02
C VAL A 537 12.56 41.67 -3.33
N VAL A 538 13.32 41.63 -4.44
CA VAL A 538 12.90 42.17 -5.75
C VAL A 538 11.58 41.57 -6.24
N GLU A 539 11.38 40.27 -6.11
CA GLU A 539 10.17 39.59 -6.58
C GLU A 539 8.94 39.98 -5.76
N LEU A 540 9.06 39.98 -4.43
CA LEU A 540 8.00 40.42 -3.51
C LEU A 540 7.61 41.87 -3.76
N TYR A 541 8.61 42.74 -3.98
CA TYR A 541 8.39 44.15 -4.30
C TYR A 541 7.58 44.33 -5.59
N LYS A 542 7.95 43.61 -6.66
CA LYS A 542 7.23 43.66 -7.95
C LYS A 542 5.79 43.15 -7.81
N GLN A 543 5.58 42.08 -7.04
CA GLN A 543 4.25 41.50 -6.78
C GLN A 543 3.40 42.49 -5.96
N ALA A 544 3.94 43.07 -4.88
CA ALA A 544 3.24 44.03 -4.03
C ALA A 544 2.84 45.30 -4.79
N LYS A 545 3.69 45.83 -5.66
CA LYS A 545 3.36 47.00 -6.51
C LYS A 545 2.20 46.72 -7.47
N ARG A 546 2.13 45.53 -8.06
CA ARG A 546 1.02 45.15 -8.95
C ARG A 546 -0.32 45.13 -8.22
N ILE A 547 -0.35 44.51 -7.04
CA ILE A 547 -1.53 44.46 -6.18
C ILE A 547 -1.94 45.87 -5.75
N GLU A 548 -0.99 46.70 -5.31
CA GLU A 548 -1.24 48.08 -4.92
C GLU A 548 -1.85 48.91 -6.06
N ALA A 549 -1.33 48.76 -7.28
CA ALA A 549 -1.88 49.43 -8.47
C ALA A 549 -3.31 48.96 -8.79
N ALA A 550 -3.60 47.66 -8.69
CA ALA A 550 -4.93 47.10 -8.94
C ALA A 550 -5.98 47.61 -7.94
N VAL A 551 -5.63 47.65 -6.65
CA VAL A 551 -6.50 48.16 -5.58
C VAL A 551 -6.76 49.66 -5.78
N ARG A 552 -5.72 50.46 -6.03
CA ARG A 552 -5.87 51.93 -6.23
C ARG A 552 -6.68 52.26 -7.49
N LYS A 553 -6.48 51.55 -8.59
CA LYS A 553 -7.26 51.75 -9.83
C LYS A 553 -8.75 51.51 -9.60
N SER A 554 -9.10 50.51 -8.78
CA SER A 554 -10.48 50.16 -8.46
C SER A 554 -11.18 51.24 -7.62
N ARG A 555 -10.41 52.02 -6.84
CA ARG A 555 -10.88 53.17 -6.05
C ARG A 555 -11.20 54.41 -6.89
N GLN A 556 -10.44 54.66 -7.95
CA GLN A 556 -10.62 55.85 -8.82
C GLN A 556 -11.87 55.78 -9.70
N LEU A 557 -12.49 54.61 -9.80
CA LEU A 557 -13.71 54.34 -10.57
C LEU A 557 -14.96 54.23 -9.66
N ARG A 558 -14.97 54.97 -8.54
CA ARG A 558 -16.11 55.11 -7.63
C ARG A 558 -16.88 56.38 -7.91
#